data_AF-A0A662PMH9-F1
#
_entry.id   AF-A0A662PMH9-F1
#
_cell.length_a   1.000
_cell.length_b   1.000
_cell.length_c   1.000
_cell.angle_alpha   90.00
_cell.angle_beta   90.00
_cell.angle_gamma   90.00
#
_symmetry.space_group_name_H-M   'P 1'
#
loop_
_entity.id
_entity.type
_entity.pdbx_description
1 polymer ?
#
loop_
_entity_poly.entity_id
_entity_poly.type
_entity_poly.pdbx_seq_one_letter_code
_entity_poly.pdbx_strand_id
1 'polypeptide(L)' 'MAEKLLVVDLGLIDYSRAHNLQLKLVKLRSEGRIPDTLLLLEHEHV' A
#
# COMPACT_ATOMS: atom_id res chain seq x y z
N MET A 1 4.65 -15.09 17.24
CA MET A 1 5.29 -15.11 15.91
C MET A 1 5.26 -13.67 15.41
N ALA A 2 6.38 -13.09 15.00
CA ALA A 2 6.37 -11.74 14.43
C ALA A 2 5.75 -11.84 13.02
N GLU A 3 4.61 -11.19 12.79
CA GLU A 3 4.06 -11.07 11.43
C GLU A 3 5.03 -10.22 10.60
N LYS A 4 5.37 -10.71 9.40
CA LYS A 4 6.30 -10.04 8.49
C LYS A 4 5.62 -8.80 7.93
N LEU A 5 6.18 -7.61 8.11
CA LEU A 5 5.69 -6.37 7.49
C LEU A 5 6.41 -6.13 6.16
N LEU A 6 5.66 -5.85 5.10
CA LEU A 6 6.20 -5.38 3.83
C LEU A 6 6.23 -3.85 3.83
N VAL A 7 7.39 -3.24 3.64
CA VAL A 7 7.54 -1.78 3.50
C VAL A 7 7.88 -1.47 2.06
N VAL A 8 7.12 -0.57 1.44
CA VAL A 8 7.31 -0.16 0.04
C VAL A 8 7.34 1.36 -0.03
N ASP A 9 8.42 1.90 -0.60
CA ASP A 9 8.51 3.31 -0.95
C ASP A 9 8.11 3.50 -2.41
N LEU A 10 7.08 4.31 -2.65
CA LEU A 10 6.52 4.60 -3.97
C LEU A 10 6.93 5.98 -4.49
N GLY A 11 7.58 6.82 -3.67
CA GLY A 11 7.88 8.20 -4.01
C GLY A 11 6.64 9.03 -4.33
N LEU A 12 6.77 9.97 -5.27
CA LEU A 12 5.69 10.84 -5.72
C LEU A 12 4.71 10.09 -6.63
N ILE A 13 3.44 10.04 -6.24
CA ILE A 13 2.37 9.36 -6.98
C ILE A 13 1.07 10.16 -6.89
N ASP A 14 0.29 10.15 -7.98
CA ASP A 14 -1.06 10.69 -7.97
C ASP A 14 -1.95 10.01 -6.90
N TYR A 15 -2.78 10.82 -6.25
CA TYR A 15 -3.68 10.37 -5.19
C TYR A 15 -4.61 9.25 -5.66
N SER A 16 -5.24 9.39 -6.82
CA SER A 16 -6.20 8.40 -7.31
C SER A 16 -5.53 7.06 -7.61
N ARG A 17 -4.30 7.08 -8.14
CA ARG A 17 -3.48 5.87 -8.37
C ARG A 17 -3.11 5.19 -7.06
N ALA A 18 -2.66 5.94 -6.06
CA ALA A 18 -2.35 5.39 -4.74
C ALA A 18 -3.59 4.79 -4.06
N HIS A 19 -4.73 5.46 -4.13
CA HIS A 19 -5.98 4.95 -3.56
C HIS A 19 -6.42 3.63 -4.22
N ASN A 20 -6.33 3.54 -5.55
CA ASN A 20 -6.62 2.31 -6.29
C ASN A 20 -5.67 1.17 -5.90
N LEU A 21 -4.38 1.47 -5.65
CA LEU A 21 -3.42 0.50 -5.13
C LEU A 21 -3.78 0.03 -3.72
N GLN A 22 -4.12 0.97 -2.83
CA GLN A 22 -4.53 0.65 -1.45
C GLN A 22 -5.72 -0.31 -1.43
N LEU A 23 -6.76 -0.06 -2.24
CA LEU A 23 -7.94 -0.94 -2.33
C LEU A 23 -7.57 -2.36 -2.79
N LYS A 24 -6.66 -2.49 -3.75
CA LYS A 24 -6.15 -3.80 -4.21
C LYS A 24 -5.39 -4.52 -3.10
N LEU A 25 -4.52 -3.82 -2.37
CA LEU A 25 -3.74 -4.40 -1.27
C LEU A 25 -4.64 -4.83 -0.11
N VAL A 26 -5.66 -4.05 0.25
CA VAL A 26 -6.65 -4.41 1.27
C VAL A 26 -7.35 -5.73 0.90
N LYS A 27 -7.78 -5.88 -0.35
CA LYS A 27 -8.38 -7.13 -0.83
C LYS A 27 -7.40 -8.30 -0.70
N LEU A 28 -6.17 -8.16 -1.21
CA LEU A 28 -5.15 -9.21 -1.11
C LEU A 28 -4.81 -9.59 0.34
N ARG A 29 -4.77 -8.61 1.24
CA ARG A 29 -4.52 -8.82 2.66
C ARG A 29 -5.66 -9.57 3.34
N SER A 30 -6.91 -9.21 3.02
CA SER A 30 -8.11 -9.91 3.53
C SER A 30 -8.18 -11.37 3.06
N GLU A 31 -7.61 -11.67 1.89
CA GLU A 31 -7.49 -13.03 1.34
C GLU A 31 -6.28 -13.79 1.92
N GLY A 32 -5.47 -13.17 2.80
CA GLY A 32 -4.26 -13.77 3.37
C GLY A 32 -3.12 -13.97 2.36
N ARG A 33 -3.17 -13.31 1.20
CA ARG A 33 -2.23 -13.51 0.09
C ARG A 33 -0.96 -12.68 0.22
N ILE A 34 -1.03 -11.59 0.98
CA ILE A 34 0.11 -10.71 1.29
C ILE A 34 0.15 -10.41 2.78
N PRO A 35 1.33 -10.11 3.34
CA PRO A 35 1.44 -9.56 4.67
C PRO A 35 0.83 -8.16 4.78
N ASP A 36 0.75 -7.64 6.01
CA ASP A 36 0.58 -6.21 6.23
C ASP A 36 1.61 -5.42 5.42
N THR A 37 1.15 -4.34 4.81
CA THR A 37 1.96 -3.53 3.89
C THR A 37 1.90 -2.06 4.31
N LEU A 38 3.07 -1.46 4.55
CA LEU A 38 3.24 -0.04 4.79
C LEU A 38 3.72 0.61 3.49
N LEU A 39 2.91 1.51 2.93
CA LEU A 39 3.29 2.33 1.78
C LEU A 39 3.81 3.68 2.26
N LEU A 40 5.01 4.04 1.83
CA LEU A 40 5.58 5.38 1.96
C LEU A 40 5.45 6.07 0.59
N LEU A 41 4.87 7.26 0.56
CA LEU A 41 4.60 7.98 -0.69
C LEU A 41 4.37 9.47 -0.43
N GLU A 42 4.46 10.25 -1.50
CA GLU A 42 4.11 11.66 -1.56
C GLU A 42 3.03 11.88 -2.63
N HIS A 43 2.22 12.92 -2.46
CA HIS A 43 1.21 13.32 -3.44
C HIS A 43 1.53 14.72 -3.96
N GLU A 44 1.24 14.98 -5.25
CA GLU A 44 1.16 16.36 -5.73
C GLU A 44 0.07 17.10 -4.93
N HIS A 45 0.30 18.37 -4.64
CA HIS A 45 -0.71 19.20 -3.99
C HIS A 45 -1.90 19.36 -4.94
N VAL A 46 -3.07 18.88 -4.50
CA VAL A 46 -4.35 18.97 -5.21
C VAL A 46 -5.15 20.17 -4.73
#